data_AF-A0A1J5KQ78-F1
#
_entry.id   AF-A0A1J5KQ78-F1
#
_cell.length_a   1.000
_cell.length_b   1.000
_cell.length_c   1.000
_cell.angle_alpha   90.00
_cell.angle_beta   90.00
_cell.angle_gamma   90.00
#
_symmetry.space_group_name_H-M   'P 1'
#
loop_
_entity.id
_entity.type
_entity.pdbx_description
1 polymer ?
#
loop_
_entity_poly.entity_id
_entity_poly.type
_entity_poly.pdbx_seq_one_letter_code
_entity_poly.pdbx_strand_id
1 'polypeptide(L)'
;MTDQEARDYLYSLWENGEVPDNFNEDHSDYEKALLYTKDKGRFDYNEFYSDMVIIKFGIWQVEPDALVGKVGYDYVIGDTRFWETEEYNGDLVWSWLIHLTKKSWINKDNVKDLNTAFFFCQDYFRLNKPESLSYVSTAQTLNIQQQLLVVKDKLSENERIDKYKSRDIEDMIRYKEMLDGIKFL
;
A
#
# COMPACT_ATOMS: atom_id res chain seq x y z
N MET A 1 -32.72 -2.90 0.08
CA MET A 1 -32.79 -1.44 0.31
C MET A 1 -32.42 -0.74 -0.99
N THR A 2 -33.05 0.38 -1.33
CA THR A 2 -32.70 1.24 -2.47
C THR A 2 -31.48 2.10 -2.16
N ASP A 3 -30.87 2.74 -3.17
CA ASP A 3 -29.71 3.63 -2.97
C ASP A 3 -30.05 4.81 -2.08
N GLN A 4 -31.22 5.44 -2.30
CA GLN A 4 -31.65 6.56 -1.48
C GLN A 4 -31.90 6.13 -0.02
N GLU A 5 -32.59 5.01 0.19
CA GLU A 5 -32.82 4.47 1.53
C GLU A 5 -31.50 4.17 2.27
N ALA A 6 -30.48 3.68 1.56
CA ALA A 6 -29.18 3.40 2.15
C ALA A 6 -28.39 4.67 2.48
N ARG A 7 -28.46 5.70 1.62
CA ARG A 7 -27.87 7.02 1.90
C ARG A 7 -28.51 7.66 3.12
N ASP A 8 -29.85 7.67 3.16
CA ASP A 8 -30.61 8.24 4.27
C ASP A 8 -30.30 7.50 5.59
N TYR A 9 -30.17 6.17 5.52
CA TYR A 9 -29.81 5.36 6.69
C TYR A 9 -28.38 5.67 7.19
N LEU A 10 -27.37 5.69 6.31
CA LEU A 10 -26.00 6.05 6.68
C LEU A 10 -25.91 7.48 7.22
N TYR A 11 -26.64 8.42 6.62
CA TYR A 11 -26.72 9.80 7.11
C TYR A 11 -27.29 9.88 8.53
N SER A 12 -28.35 9.09 8.83
CA SER A 12 -28.93 9.04 10.17
C SER A 12 -27.96 8.52 11.23
N LEU A 13 -27.13 7.52 10.88
CA LEU A 13 -26.10 6.99 11.79
C LEU A 13 -25.02 8.04 12.07
N TRP A 14 -24.65 8.82 11.06
CA TRP A 14 -23.70 9.92 11.21
C TRP A 14 -24.28 11.05 12.06
N GLU A 15 -25.52 11.48 11.81
CA GLU A 15 -26.21 12.50 12.61
C GLU A 15 -26.36 12.09 14.09
N ASN A 16 -26.54 10.79 14.35
CA ASN A 16 -26.64 10.23 15.71
C ASN A 16 -25.27 9.98 16.38
N GLY A 17 -24.15 10.16 15.68
CA GLY A 17 -22.80 9.87 16.20
C GLY A 17 -22.50 8.38 16.38
N GLU A 18 -23.20 7.50 15.67
CA GLU A 18 -22.96 6.04 15.67
C GLU A 18 -21.78 5.66 14.76
N VAL A 19 -21.42 6.53 13.83
CA VAL A 19 -20.21 6.43 12.99
C VAL A 19 -19.33 7.66 13.22
N PRO A 20 -18.01 7.58 12.94
CA PRO A 20 -17.10 8.71 13.10
C PRO A 20 -17.52 9.95 12.28
N ASP A 21 -17.25 11.13 12.83
CA ASP A 21 -17.64 12.41 12.23
C ASP A 21 -17.10 12.63 10.80
N ASN A 22 -15.97 11.99 10.46
CA ASN A 22 -15.37 12.07 9.13
C ASN A 22 -15.96 11.07 8.12
N PHE A 23 -16.89 10.22 8.52
CA PHE A 23 -17.52 9.20 7.67
C PHE A 23 -18.74 9.74 6.92
N ASN A 24 -18.52 10.73 6.05
CA ASN A 24 -19.54 11.36 5.21
C ASN A 24 -19.38 10.96 3.73
N GLU A 25 -20.15 11.58 2.82
CA GLU A 25 -20.12 11.24 1.38
C GLU A 25 -18.74 11.43 0.72
N ASP A 26 -17.86 12.25 1.30
CA ASP A 26 -16.49 12.46 0.83
C ASP A 26 -15.50 11.42 1.39
N HIS A 27 -15.93 10.55 2.31
CA HIS A 27 -15.09 9.50 2.88
C HIS A 27 -14.76 8.43 1.81
N SER A 28 -13.51 7.99 1.76
CA SER A 28 -13.03 7.05 0.72
C SER A 28 -13.82 5.74 0.65
N ASP A 29 -14.37 5.31 1.78
CA ASP A 29 -15.13 4.07 1.90
C ASP A 29 -16.65 4.26 1.84
N TYR A 30 -17.15 5.50 1.67
CA TYR A 30 -18.58 5.79 1.74
C TYR A 30 -19.39 5.00 0.70
N GLU A 31 -18.94 5.00 -0.54
CA GLU A 31 -19.60 4.23 -1.61
C GLU A 31 -19.57 2.72 -1.34
N LYS A 32 -18.50 2.21 -0.73
CA LYS A 32 -18.43 0.81 -0.33
C LYS A 32 -19.42 0.50 0.81
N ALA A 33 -19.54 1.40 1.78
CA ALA A 33 -20.51 1.30 2.86
C ALA A 33 -21.95 1.37 2.37
N LEU A 34 -22.22 2.18 1.35
CA LEU A 34 -23.51 2.22 0.69
C LEU A 34 -23.87 0.85 0.09
N LEU A 35 -22.94 0.25 -0.67
CA LEU A 35 -23.14 -1.08 -1.25
C LEU A 35 -23.31 -2.17 -0.18
N TYR A 36 -22.51 -2.13 0.88
CA TYR A 36 -22.62 -3.04 2.02
C TYR A 36 -23.99 -2.93 2.71
N THR A 37 -24.44 -1.71 2.98
CA THR A 37 -25.73 -1.41 3.61
C THR A 37 -26.89 -1.90 2.74
N LYS A 38 -26.80 -1.71 1.42
CA LYS A 38 -27.81 -2.20 0.48
C LYS A 38 -27.92 -3.72 0.48
N ASP A 39 -26.79 -4.41 0.52
CA ASP A 39 -26.72 -5.88 0.53
C ASP A 39 -27.24 -6.47 1.85
N LYS A 40 -26.76 -5.94 2.99
CA LYS A 40 -27.09 -6.46 4.33
C LYS A 40 -28.41 -5.94 4.90
N GLY A 41 -28.92 -4.83 4.38
CA GLY A 41 -30.09 -4.10 4.92
C GLY A 41 -29.84 -3.43 6.27
N ARG A 42 -28.58 -3.36 6.72
CA ARG A 42 -28.12 -2.75 7.97
C ARG A 42 -26.66 -2.33 7.82
N PHE A 43 -26.17 -1.49 8.72
CA PHE A 43 -24.78 -1.06 8.77
C PHE A 43 -24.31 -1.03 10.22
N ASP A 44 -23.17 -1.69 10.47
CA ASP A 44 -22.41 -1.55 11.71
C ASP A 44 -20.98 -1.21 11.29
N TYR A 45 -20.44 -0.11 11.83
CA TYR A 45 -19.15 0.42 11.41
C TYR A 45 -18.01 -0.59 11.60
N ASN A 46 -17.99 -1.29 12.74
CA ASN A 46 -16.93 -2.23 13.06
C ASN A 46 -17.06 -3.52 12.24
N GLU A 47 -18.29 -4.00 12.05
CA GLU A 47 -18.58 -5.16 11.21
C GLU A 47 -18.20 -4.88 9.76
N PHE A 48 -18.58 -3.72 9.22
CA PHE A 48 -18.25 -3.31 7.87
C PHE A 48 -16.74 -3.39 7.59
N TYR A 49 -15.92 -2.80 8.45
CA TYR A 49 -14.47 -2.86 8.31
C TYR A 49 -13.89 -4.26 8.59
N SER A 50 -14.56 -5.07 9.40
CA SER A 50 -14.15 -6.46 9.63
C SER A 50 -14.43 -7.32 8.40
N ASP A 51 -15.62 -7.19 7.81
CA ASP A 51 -16.10 -7.97 6.66
C ASP A 51 -15.38 -7.59 5.36
N MET A 52 -14.82 -6.38 5.27
CA MET A 52 -13.99 -5.98 4.13
C MET A 52 -12.65 -6.71 4.06
N VAL A 53 -12.15 -7.25 5.16
CA VAL A 53 -10.83 -7.87 5.15
C VAL A 53 -10.94 -9.29 4.59
N ILE A 54 -10.36 -9.51 3.42
CA ILE A 54 -10.20 -10.85 2.83
C ILE A 54 -9.08 -11.61 3.56
N ILE A 55 -7.92 -10.96 3.72
CA ILE A 55 -6.75 -11.54 4.38
C ILE A 55 -5.79 -10.46 4.88
N LYS A 56 -4.97 -10.76 5.90
CA LYS A 56 -3.95 -9.84 6.44
C LYS A 56 -2.55 -10.44 6.38
N PHE A 57 -1.57 -9.58 6.08
CA PHE A 57 -0.13 -9.87 6.13
C PHE A 57 0.57 -8.74 6.88
N GLY A 58 0.88 -8.95 8.15
CA GLY A 58 1.46 -7.89 9.00
C GLY A 58 0.54 -6.67 9.07
N ILE A 59 1.06 -5.52 8.62
CA ILE A 59 0.31 -4.24 8.54
C ILE A 59 -0.59 -4.11 7.31
N TRP A 60 -0.55 -5.08 6.40
CA TRP A 60 -1.27 -5.05 5.12
C TRP A 60 -2.57 -5.84 5.19
N GLN A 61 -3.62 -5.28 4.60
CA GLN A 61 -4.95 -5.85 4.55
C GLN A 61 -5.42 -5.87 3.10
N VAL A 62 -5.82 -7.04 2.61
CA VAL A 62 -6.42 -7.18 1.28
C VAL A 62 -7.92 -6.98 1.43
N GLU A 63 -8.45 -6.01 0.69
CA GLU A 63 -9.86 -5.66 0.60
C GLU A 63 -10.39 -6.01 -0.80
N PRO A 64 -11.70 -6.00 -1.08
CA PRO A 64 -12.25 -6.46 -2.35
C PRO A 64 -11.85 -5.64 -3.59
N ASP A 65 -11.26 -4.47 -3.40
CA ASP A 65 -10.88 -3.53 -4.45
C ASP A 65 -9.50 -2.89 -4.22
N ALA A 66 -8.76 -3.30 -3.18
CA ALA A 66 -7.50 -2.66 -2.81
C ALA A 66 -6.60 -3.51 -1.91
N LEU A 67 -5.35 -3.08 -1.81
CA LEU A 67 -4.41 -3.41 -0.75
C LEU A 67 -4.23 -2.19 0.14
N VAL A 68 -4.49 -2.33 1.44
CA VAL A 68 -4.45 -1.25 2.41
C VAL A 68 -3.37 -1.49 3.46
N GLY A 69 -2.43 -0.57 3.60
CA GLY A 69 -1.41 -0.58 4.65
C GLY A 69 -1.82 0.29 5.84
N LYS A 70 -1.93 -0.30 7.03
CA LYS A 70 -2.32 0.38 8.28
C LYS A 70 -1.08 0.88 9.04
N VAL A 71 -0.62 2.10 8.76
CA VAL A 71 0.66 2.66 9.28
C VAL A 71 0.49 3.97 10.05
N GLY A 72 -0.57 4.06 10.85
CA GLY A 72 -1.03 5.31 11.51
C GLY A 72 -1.93 6.17 10.63
N TYR A 73 -1.98 5.84 9.34
CA TYR A 73 -2.98 6.24 8.35
C TYR A 73 -3.12 5.10 7.34
N ASP A 74 -4.13 5.18 6.49
CA ASP A 74 -4.38 4.17 5.47
C ASP A 74 -3.63 4.51 4.18
N TYR A 75 -2.73 3.61 3.76
CA TYR A 75 -2.07 3.68 2.47
C TYR A 75 -2.73 2.72 1.49
N VAL A 76 -3.39 3.23 0.46
CA VAL A 76 -4.26 2.45 -0.43
C VAL A 76 -3.62 2.25 -1.80
N ILE A 77 -3.55 0.99 -2.26
CA ILE A 77 -3.25 0.61 -3.64
C ILE A 77 -4.49 -0.05 -4.22
N GLY A 78 -5.14 0.61 -5.18
CA GLY A 78 -6.32 0.07 -5.85
C GLY A 78 -5.99 -1.16 -6.72
N ASP A 79 -6.99 -2.02 -6.90
CA ASP A 79 -6.96 -3.29 -7.64
C ASP A 79 -6.43 -3.24 -9.09
N THR A 80 -6.56 -2.10 -9.75
CA THR A 80 -6.02 -1.86 -11.11
C THR A 80 -4.54 -1.49 -11.12
N ARG A 81 -3.99 -1.06 -9.98
CA ARG A 81 -2.64 -0.49 -9.89
C ARG A 81 -1.56 -1.52 -9.64
N PHE A 82 -1.90 -2.77 -9.31
CA PHE A 82 -0.94 -3.86 -9.09
C PHE A 82 -0.13 -4.24 -10.34
N TRP A 83 -0.53 -3.73 -11.50
CA TRP A 83 0.13 -3.97 -12.78
C TRP A 83 0.99 -2.78 -13.25
N GLU A 84 1.13 -1.74 -12.42
CA GLU A 84 2.04 -0.63 -12.70
C GLU A 84 3.50 -1.10 -12.67
N THR A 85 4.21 -0.79 -13.75
CA THR A 85 5.60 -1.17 -13.95
C THR A 85 6.48 0.05 -14.15
N GLU A 86 7.76 -0.07 -13.83
CA GLU A 86 8.78 0.91 -14.20
C GLU A 86 9.97 0.22 -14.85
N GLU A 87 10.66 0.93 -15.74
CA GLU A 87 11.88 0.43 -16.37
C GLU A 87 13.08 0.75 -15.48
N TYR A 88 13.91 -0.26 -15.23
CA TYR A 88 15.11 -0.14 -14.45
C TYR A 88 16.25 -0.87 -15.15
N ASN A 89 17.18 -0.12 -15.75
CA ASN A 89 18.32 -0.64 -16.52
C ASN A 89 17.93 -1.66 -17.62
N GLY A 90 16.85 -1.38 -18.35
CA GLY A 90 16.35 -2.24 -19.42
C GLY A 90 15.44 -3.40 -18.96
N ASP A 91 15.33 -3.64 -17.65
CA ASP A 91 14.37 -4.60 -17.09
C ASP A 91 13.10 -3.89 -16.63
N LEU A 92 11.95 -4.50 -16.92
CA LEU A 92 10.66 -4.05 -16.39
C LEU A 92 10.46 -4.63 -14.98
N VAL A 93 10.18 -3.78 -13.99
CA VAL A 93 10.01 -4.17 -12.58
C VAL A 93 8.68 -3.65 -12.01
N TRP A 94 8.23 -4.22 -10.88
CA TRP A 94 6.98 -3.79 -10.23
C TRP A 94 7.16 -2.47 -9.49
N SER A 95 6.61 -1.39 -10.06
CA SER A 95 6.77 -0.01 -9.58
C SER A 95 6.42 0.15 -8.10
N TRP A 96 5.31 -0.44 -7.67
CA TRP A 96 4.83 -0.33 -6.30
C TRP A 96 5.76 -0.94 -5.26
N LEU A 97 6.32 -2.10 -5.55
CA LEU A 97 7.25 -2.77 -4.64
C LEU A 97 8.50 -1.93 -4.44
N ILE A 98 9.01 -1.29 -5.50
CA ILE A 98 10.16 -0.38 -5.41
C ILE A 98 9.78 0.92 -4.68
N HIS A 99 8.65 1.53 -5.02
CA HIS A 99 8.17 2.76 -4.40
C HIS A 99 7.98 2.62 -2.90
N LEU A 100 7.31 1.56 -2.46
CA LEU A 100 7.02 1.31 -1.05
C LEU A 100 8.29 1.04 -0.24
N THR A 101 9.28 0.34 -0.81
CA THR A 101 10.57 0.13 -0.13
C THR A 101 11.31 1.44 0.18
N LYS A 102 11.06 2.51 -0.57
CA LYS A 102 11.61 3.84 -0.29
C LYS A 102 10.96 4.52 0.93
N LYS A 103 9.78 4.06 1.38
CA LYS A 103 9.09 4.64 2.56
C LYS A 103 9.82 4.27 3.86
N SER A 104 9.87 5.20 4.81
CA SER A 104 10.59 5.01 6.08
C SER A 104 10.04 3.87 6.95
N TRP A 105 8.76 3.55 6.82
CA TRP A 105 8.07 2.50 7.58
C TRP A 105 8.17 1.10 6.96
N ILE A 106 8.77 0.95 5.77
CA ILE A 106 9.14 -0.35 5.22
C ILE A 106 10.61 -0.65 5.53
N ASN A 107 10.87 -1.80 6.15
CA ASN A 107 12.18 -2.25 6.59
C ASN A 107 12.38 -3.76 6.35
N LYS A 108 13.54 -4.30 6.74
CA LYS A 108 13.87 -5.71 6.54
C LYS A 108 12.94 -6.68 7.27
N ASP A 109 12.31 -6.25 8.37
CA ASP A 109 11.45 -7.11 9.17
C ASP A 109 10.06 -7.27 8.55
N ASN A 110 9.56 -6.23 7.88
CA ASN A 110 8.20 -6.19 7.35
C ASN A 110 8.07 -6.22 5.81
N VAL A 111 9.17 -6.07 5.05
CA VAL A 111 9.12 -6.10 3.58
C VAL A 111 8.58 -7.42 3.02
N LYS A 112 8.80 -8.54 3.74
CA LYS A 112 8.25 -9.84 3.36
C LYS A 112 6.72 -9.86 3.36
N ASP A 113 6.10 -9.13 4.29
CA ASP A 113 4.65 -9.07 4.43
C ASP A 113 4.06 -8.22 3.30
N LEU A 114 4.73 -7.12 2.95
CA LEU A 114 4.43 -6.34 1.75
C LEU A 114 4.48 -7.23 0.50
N ASN A 115 5.58 -7.94 0.29
CA ASN A 115 5.77 -8.74 -0.92
C ASN A 115 4.71 -9.85 -1.02
N THR A 116 4.43 -10.52 0.10
CA THR A 116 3.39 -11.56 0.16
C THR A 116 2.02 -10.97 -0.16
N ALA A 117 1.66 -9.84 0.44
CA ALA A 117 0.38 -9.19 0.20
C ALA A 117 0.23 -8.72 -1.26
N PHE A 118 1.28 -8.11 -1.81
CA PHE A 118 1.27 -7.62 -3.19
C PHE A 118 1.09 -8.74 -4.21
N PHE A 119 1.82 -9.84 -4.08
CA PHE A 119 1.68 -10.98 -5.00
C PHE A 119 0.36 -11.73 -4.81
N PHE A 120 -0.14 -11.81 -3.57
CA PHE A 120 -1.51 -12.29 -3.34
C PHE A 120 -2.53 -11.44 -4.11
N CYS A 121 -2.41 -10.11 -4.07
CA CYS A 121 -3.29 -9.22 -4.80
C CYS A 121 -3.20 -9.40 -6.32
N GLN A 122 -2.00 -9.60 -6.88
CA GLN A 122 -1.86 -9.90 -8.32
C GLN A 122 -2.62 -11.18 -8.72
N ASP A 123 -2.57 -12.22 -7.90
CA ASP A 123 -3.31 -13.46 -8.16
C ASP A 123 -4.83 -13.30 -7.95
N TYR A 124 -5.23 -12.59 -6.89
CA TYR A 124 -6.63 -12.35 -6.54
C TYR A 124 -7.33 -11.46 -7.58
N PHE A 125 -6.68 -10.36 -7.98
CA PHE A 125 -7.15 -9.39 -8.99
C PHE A 125 -6.67 -9.69 -10.41
N ARG A 126 -6.35 -10.95 -10.71
CA ARG A 126 -5.84 -11.36 -12.03
C ARG A 126 -6.74 -10.96 -13.20
N LEU A 127 -8.04 -10.76 -12.97
CA LEU A 127 -8.99 -10.30 -13.99
C LEU A 127 -8.74 -8.85 -14.43
N ASN A 128 -8.07 -8.05 -13.59
CA ASN A 128 -7.69 -6.67 -13.91
C ASN A 128 -6.35 -6.60 -14.65
N LYS A 129 -5.67 -7.73 -14.90
CA LYS A 129 -4.37 -7.76 -15.56
C LYS A 129 -4.49 -7.30 -17.01
N PRO A 130 -3.74 -6.27 -17.44
CA PRO A 130 -3.73 -5.86 -18.84
C PRO A 130 -3.22 -6.98 -19.74
N GLU A 131 -3.95 -7.29 -20.82
CA GLU A 131 -3.56 -8.33 -21.78
C GLU A 131 -2.23 -8.02 -22.48
N SER A 132 -1.93 -6.73 -22.67
CA SER A 132 -0.71 -6.24 -23.32
C SER A 132 0.48 -6.10 -22.38
N LEU A 133 0.40 -6.58 -21.13
CA LEU A 133 1.48 -6.41 -20.16
C LEU A 133 2.68 -7.27 -20.55
N SER A 134 3.81 -6.62 -20.84
CA SER A 134 5.10 -7.26 -21.07
C SER A 134 5.57 -8.09 -19.87
N TYR A 135 6.57 -8.94 -20.07
CA TYR A 135 7.20 -9.64 -18.96
C TYR A 135 7.79 -8.64 -17.96
N VAL A 136 7.46 -8.84 -16.67
CA VAL A 136 7.97 -8.04 -15.55
C VAL A 136 8.80 -8.97 -14.66
N SER A 137 10.05 -8.57 -14.38
CA SER A 137 10.99 -9.38 -13.63
C SER A 137 10.75 -9.26 -12.12
N THR A 138 10.06 -10.25 -11.55
CA THR A 138 9.92 -10.38 -10.09
C THR A 138 11.28 -10.54 -9.41
N ALA A 139 12.18 -11.33 -9.99
CA ALA A 139 13.52 -11.54 -9.43
C ALA A 139 14.30 -10.22 -9.33
N GLN A 140 14.27 -9.41 -10.41
CA GLN A 140 14.95 -8.12 -10.43
C GLN A 140 14.29 -7.12 -9.46
N THR A 141 12.95 -7.12 -9.39
CA THR A 141 12.21 -6.30 -8.42
C THR A 141 12.66 -6.59 -6.98
N LEU A 142 12.68 -7.86 -6.59
CA LEU A 142 13.06 -8.27 -5.23
C LEU A 142 14.53 -7.99 -4.92
N ASN A 143 15.41 -8.18 -5.90
CA ASN A 143 16.83 -7.85 -5.78
C ASN A 143 17.04 -6.34 -5.55
N ILE A 144 16.35 -5.47 -6.29
CA ILE A 144 16.41 -4.01 -6.08
C ILE A 144 15.88 -3.65 -4.70
N GLN A 145 14.74 -4.21 -4.27
CA GLN A 145 14.21 -3.97 -2.94
C GLN A 145 15.22 -4.33 -1.84
N GLN A 146 15.87 -5.50 -1.94
CA GLN A 146 16.87 -5.93 -0.97
C GLN A 146 18.03 -4.93 -0.88
N GLN A 147 18.53 -4.47 -2.03
CA GLN A 147 19.62 -3.49 -2.07
C GLN A 147 19.19 -2.14 -1.50
N LEU A 148 17.99 -1.64 -1.82
CA LEU A 148 17.44 -0.42 -1.23
C LEU A 148 17.36 -0.50 0.30
N LEU A 149 16.95 -1.63 0.85
CA LEU A 149 16.91 -1.84 2.29
C LEU A 149 18.31 -1.85 2.93
N VAL A 150 19.30 -2.47 2.27
CA VAL A 150 20.69 -2.42 2.74
C VAL A 150 21.25 -1.00 2.73
N VAL A 151 20.94 -0.20 1.70
CA VAL A 151 21.33 1.21 1.64
C VAL A 151 20.70 2.00 2.79
N LYS A 152 19.39 1.81 3.04
CA LYS A 152 18.67 2.49 4.13
C LYS A 152 19.25 2.18 5.51
N ASP A 153 19.56 0.91 5.79
CA ASP A 153 20.13 0.53 7.09
C ASP A 153 21.49 1.18 7.33
N LYS A 154 22.36 1.19 6.31
CA LYS A 154 23.67 1.85 6.39
C LYS A 154 23.55 3.35 6.65
N LEU A 155 22.57 4.02 6.04
CA LEU A 155 22.29 5.43 6.32
C LEU A 155 21.82 5.64 7.75
N SER A 156 20.90 4.80 8.24
CA SER A 156 20.39 4.90 9.61
C SER A 156 21.48 4.65 10.66
N GLU A 157 22.40 3.72 10.41
CA GLU A 157 23.57 3.49 11.26
C GLU A 157 24.50 4.71 11.30
N ASN A 158 24.79 5.32 10.14
CA ASN A 158 25.61 6.53 10.07
C ASN A 158 24.94 7.73 10.78
N GLU A 159 23.63 7.94 10.57
CA GLU A 159 22.87 9.01 11.26
C GLU A 159 22.87 8.85 12.79
N ARG A 160 22.87 7.61 13.31
CA ARG A 160 22.96 7.34 14.75
C ARG A 160 24.34 7.69 15.32
N ILE A 161 25.40 7.54 14.52
CA ILE A 161 26.78 7.87 14.91
C ILE A 161 26.98 9.40 14.87
N ASP A 162 26.39 10.10 13.90
CA ASP A 162 26.62 11.52 13.62
C ASP A 162 25.64 12.51 14.29
N LYS A 163 25.08 12.16 15.45
CA LYS A 163 24.04 12.93 16.19
C LYS A 163 24.42 14.39 16.58
N TYR A 164 25.60 14.88 16.19
CA TYR A 164 26.14 16.22 16.45
C TYR A 164 26.54 17.03 15.20
N LYS A 165 26.26 16.57 13.97
CA LYS A 165 26.53 17.36 12.75
C LYS A 165 25.24 17.65 11.97
N SER A 166 25.12 18.89 11.48
CA SER A 166 24.06 19.30 10.56
C SER A 166 24.13 18.46 9.29
N ARG A 167 22.98 17.97 8.79
CA ARG A 167 22.88 17.22 7.53
C ARG A 167 23.56 18.00 6.39
N ASP A 168 24.67 17.47 5.89
CA ASP A 168 25.47 18.09 4.84
C ASP A 168 25.18 17.48 3.46
N ILE A 169 25.54 18.24 2.42
CA ILE A 169 25.49 17.85 1.01
C ILE A 169 26.23 16.51 0.77
N GLU A 170 27.24 16.19 1.58
CA GLU A 170 28.00 14.95 1.52
C GLU A 170 27.14 13.69 1.77
N ASP A 171 26.18 13.73 2.69
CA ASP A 171 25.29 12.59 2.96
C ASP A 171 24.36 12.33 1.77
N MET A 172 23.90 13.39 1.10
CA MET A 172 23.11 13.27 -0.13
C MET A 172 23.92 12.73 -1.30
N ILE A 173 25.18 13.14 -1.44
CA ILE A 173 26.10 12.59 -2.47
C ILE A 173 26.34 11.11 -2.20
N ARG A 174 26.63 10.74 -0.96
CA ARG A 174 26.86 9.34 -0.55
C ARG A 174 25.62 8.47 -0.78
N TYR A 175 24.43 8.98 -0.48
CA TYR A 175 23.18 8.29 -0.78
C TYR A 175 23.01 8.04 -2.28
N LYS A 176 23.31 9.05 -3.10
CA LYS A 176 23.25 8.93 -4.55
C LYS A 176 24.23 7.88 -5.08
N GLU A 177 25.48 7.90 -4.63
CA GLU A 177 26.49 6.89 -4.99
C GLU A 177 26.08 5.46 -4.60
N MET A 178 25.42 5.30 -3.45
CA MET A 178 24.92 3.99 -3.00
C MET A 178 23.73 3.50 -3.83
N LEU A 179 22.87 4.41 -4.30
CA LEU A 179 21.80 4.07 -5.26
C LEU A 179 22.37 3.72 -6.64
N ASP A 180 23.39 4.45 -7.10
CA ASP A 180 24.08 4.20 -8.36
C ASP A 180 24.81 2.84 -8.35
N GLY A 181 25.12 2.31 -7.16
CA GLY A 181 25.74 0.99 -6.95
C GLY A 181 24.79 -0.21 -6.95
N ILE A 182 23.48 -0.02 -7.21
CA ILE A 182 22.52 -1.12 -7.28
C ILE A 182 22.86 -2.04 -8.46
N LYS A 183 23.02 -3.34 -8.19
CA LYS A 183 23.37 -4.37 -9.16
C LYS A 183 22.14 -5.04 -9.78
N PHE A 184 22.23 -5.35 -11.07
CA PHE A 184 21.20 -6.07 -11.85
C PHE A 184 21.63 -7.54 -12.02
N LEU A 185 20.64 -8.45 -12.04
CA LEU A 185 20.86 -9.88 -12.20
C LEU A 185 21.17 -10.27 -13.65
#